data_AF-A0A7W6P1P1-F1
#
_entry.id   AF-A0A7W6P1P1-F1
#
_cell.length_a   1.000
_cell.length_b   1.000
_cell.length_c   1.000
_cell.angle_alpha   90.00
_cell.angle_beta   90.00
_cell.angle_gamma   90.00
#
_symmetry.space_group_name_H-M   'P 1'
#
loop_
_entity.id
_entity.type
_entity.pdbx_description
1 polymer ?
#
loop_
_entity_poly.entity_id
_entity_poly.type
_entity_poly.pdbx_seq_one_letter_code
_entity_poly.pdbx_strand_id
1 'polypeptide(L)'
;MSKFIELPFGGVKRKFRLAIGELRELQDACKAGPATILARLMSFQPQAEFLRRPRPTDFELGEADPDYQSALNLFALVRQIGGDWRVDEVREVIRLGLIGGGMPQAEAYFHLMKVVDEGGDWKPHIAVAAQVLWHALNGDEEEPSKKDEAGKMTETATGG
;
A
#
# COMPACT_ATOMS: atom_id res chain seq x y z
N MET A 1 -18.82 -10.51 10.15
CA MET A 1 -17.62 -10.25 11.01
C MET A 1 -17.72 -8.88 11.67
N SER A 2 -16.81 -8.48 12.58
CA SER A 2 -16.76 -7.09 13.13
C SER A 2 -16.54 -6.07 12.01
N LYS A 3 -17.15 -4.88 12.11
CA LYS A 3 -16.96 -3.77 11.14
C LYS A 3 -15.49 -3.31 11.03
N PHE A 4 -14.72 -3.50 12.10
CA PHE A 4 -13.32 -3.11 12.21
C PHE A 4 -12.46 -4.31 12.61
N ILE A 5 -11.20 -4.30 12.14
CA ILE A 5 -10.15 -5.16 12.67
C ILE A 5 -9.24 -4.34 13.58
N GLU A 6 -8.88 -4.89 14.74
CA GLU A 6 -7.97 -4.26 15.69
C GLU A 6 -6.61 -4.94 15.66
N LEU A 7 -5.57 -4.21 15.26
CA LEU A 7 -4.20 -4.74 15.13
C LEU A 7 -3.19 -3.85 15.87
N PRO A 8 -2.10 -4.41 16.40
CA PRO A 8 -1.00 -3.63 16.93
C PRO A 8 -0.28 -2.90 15.79
N PHE A 9 -0.15 -1.57 15.90
CA PHE A 9 0.59 -0.74 14.95
C PHE A 9 1.20 0.47 15.66
N GLY A 10 2.51 0.67 15.50
CA GLY A 10 3.23 1.75 16.18
C GLY A 10 3.24 1.63 17.71
N GLY A 11 3.24 0.40 18.25
CA GLY A 11 3.27 0.13 19.69
C GLY A 11 1.92 0.19 20.41
N VAL A 12 0.82 0.50 19.70
CA VAL A 12 -0.54 0.55 20.27
C VAL A 12 -1.53 -0.25 19.42
N LYS A 13 -2.65 -0.70 20.00
CA LYS A 13 -3.74 -1.29 19.21
C LYS A 13 -4.49 -0.19 18.47
N ARG A 14 -4.70 -0.36 17.17
CA ARG A 14 -5.45 0.56 16.32
C ARG A 14 -6.55 -0.15 15.56
N LYS A 15 -7.63 0.58 15.28
CA LYS A 15 -8.74 0.14 14.44
C LYS A 15 -8.41 0.39 12.98
N PHE A 16 -8.68 -0.61 12.15
CA PHE A 16 -8.56 -0.53 10.72
C PHE A 16 -9.86 -0.95 10.05
N ARG A 17 -10.19 -0.29 8.94
CA ARG A 17 -11.29 -0.65 8.04
C ARG A 17 -11.00 -0.10 6.65
N LEU A 18 -11.24 -0.92 5.63
CA LEU A 18 -11.30 -0.49 4.23
C LEU A 18 -12.73 -0.73 3.75
N ALA A 19 -13.50 0.33 3.51
CA ALA A 19 -14.78 0.20 2.83
C ALA A 19 -14.56 0.33 1.31
N ILE A 20 -15.64 0.25 0.54
CA ILE A 20 -15.56 0.19 -0.93
C ILE A 20 -14.86 1.41 -1.54
N GLY A 21 -15.02 2.61 -0.96
CA GLY A 21 -14.37 3.81 -1.45
C GLY A 21 -12.87 3.83 -1.14
N GLU A 22 -12.45 3.37 0.03
CA GLU A 22 -11.03 3.17 0.34
C GLU A 22 -10.40 2.08 -0.54
N LEU A 23 -11.13 1.00 -0.85
CA LEU A 23 -10.65 -0.02 -1.79
C LEU A 23 -10.48 0.53 -3.20
N ARG A 24 -11.38 1.43 -3.66
CA ARG A 24 -11.23 2.12 -4.94
C ARG A 24 -9.99 3.03 -4.95
N GLU A 25 -9.81 3.84 -3.90
CA GLU A 25 -8.64 4.71 -3.74
C GLU A 25 -7.34 3.89 -3.70
N LEU A 26 -7.36 2.74 -3.03
CA LEU A 26 -6.23 1.81 -2.98
C LEU A 26 -5.85 1.28 -4.37
N GLN A 27 -6.85 0.89 -5.17
CA GLN A 27 -6.61 0.45 -6.55
C GLN A 27 -5.98 1.54 -7.40
N ASP A 28 -6.45 2.78 -7.26
CA ASP A 28 -5.94 3.91 -8.02
C ASP A 28 -4.52 4.29 -7.59
N ALA A 29 -4.20 4.20 -6.30
CA ALA A 29 -2.86 4.47 -5.79
C ALA A 29 -1.85 3.39 -6.22
N CYS A 30 -2.21 2.11 -6.07
CA CYS A 30 -1.31 0.99 -6.32
C CYS A 30 -1.36 0.45 -7.77
N LYS A 31 -2.29 0.95 -8.60
CA LYS A 31 -2.57 0.47 -9.97
C LYS A 31 -2.75 -1.06 -10.04
N ALA A 32 -3.41 -1.64 -9.03
CA ALA A 32 -3.63 -3.07 -8.89
C ALA A 32 -4.94 -3.37 -8.14
N GLY A 33 -5.58 -4.50 -8.48
CA GLY A 33 -6.80 -4.94 -7.80
C GLY A 33 -6.54 -5.42 -6.35
N PRO A 34 -7.51 -5.32 -5.42
CA PRO A 34 -7.33 -5.68 -4.02
C PRO A 34 -6.89 -7.12 -3.80
N ALA A 35 -7.47 -8.07 -4.55
CA ALA A 35 -7.07 -9.47 -4.49
C ALA A 35 -5.62 -9.69 -4.98
N THR A 36 -5.20 -8.93 -6.00
CA THR A 36 -3.81 -8.96 -6.50
C THR A 36 -2.85 -8.39 -5.46
N ILE A 37 -3.19 -7.28 -4.83
CA ILE A 37 -2.40 -6.67 -3.75
C ILE A 37 -2.28 -7.66 -2.58
N LEU A 38 -3.40 -8.27 -2.15
CA LEU A 38 -3.38 -9.27 -1.09
C LEU A 38 -2.48 -10.46 -1.45
N ALA A 39 -2.62 -11.00 -2.66
CA ALA A 39 -1.76 -12.09 -3.13
C ALA A 39 -0.27 -11.68 -3.11
N ARG A 40 0.07 -10.46 -3.52
CA ARG A 40 1.45 -9.94 -3.48
C ARG A 40 2.00 -9.77 -2.06
N LEU A 41 1.18 -9.29 -1.13
CA LEU A 41 1.53 -9.17 0.29
C LEU A 41 1.74 -10.54 0.92
N MET A 42 0.89 -11.52 0.61
CA MET A 42 0.97 -12.88 1.15
C MET A 42 2.05 -13.74 0.48
N SER A 43 2.42 -13.44 -0.77
CA SER A 43 3.38 -14.22 -1.56
C SER A 43 4.84 -14.13 -1.10
N PHE A 44 5.16 -13.26 -0.13
CA PHE A 44 6.50 -12.93 0.39
C PHE A 44 7.64 -13.41 -0.53
N GLN A 45 8.14 -12.53 -1.41
CA GLN A 45 9.14 -12.88 -2.42
C GLN A 45 10.56 -12.45 -1.99
N PRO A 46 11.30 -13.26 -1.20
CA PRO A 46 12.67 -12.96 -0.80
C PRO A 46 13.65 -12.98 -1.99
N GLN A 47 13.23 -13.45 -3.17
CA GLN A 47 14.08 -13.58 -4.35
C GLN A 47 14.59 -12.21 -4.87
N ALA A 48 13.92 -11.11 -4.53
CA ALA A 48 14.35 -9.75 -4.87
C ALA A 48 15.11 -9.04 -3.72
N GLU A 49 15.32 -9.71 -2.59
CA GLU A 49 15.94 -9.12 -1.40
C GLU A 49 17.39 -8.71 -1.62
N PHE A 50 18.15 -9.55 -2.33
CA PHE A 50 19.57 -9.31 -2.63
C PHE A 50 19.81 -8.54 -3.94
N LEU A 51 18.75 -8.25 -4.69
CA LEU A 51 18.85 -7.54 -5.96
C LEU A 51 18.88 -6.02 -5.69
N ARG A 52 20.09 -5.44 -5.68
CA ARG A 52 20.30 -3.99 -5.54
C ARG A 52 20.09 -3.28 -6.89
N ARG A 53 19.60 -2.04 -6.87
CA ARG A 53 19.58 -1.19 -8.07
C ARG A 53 21.02 -1.03 -8.58
N PRO A 54 21.33 -1.44 -9.82
CA PRO A 54 22.65 -1.24 -10.40
C PRO A 54 22.90 0.26 -10.58
N ARG A 55 24.10 0.73 -10.22
CA ARG A 55 24.52 2.11 -10.46
C ARG A 55 25.46 2.13 -11.65
N PRO A 56 25.45 3.17 -12.50
CA PRO A 56 26.40 3.30 -13.59
C PRO A 56 27.86 3.16 -13.13
N THR A 57 28.16 3.65 -11.93
CA THR A 57 29.48 3.56 -11.30
C THR A 57 29.95 2.15 -10.97
N ASP A 58 29.06 1.15 -11.02
CA ASP A 58 29.40 -0.25 -10.78
C ASP A 58 29.90 -0.95 -12.08
N PHE A 59 29.96 -0.24 -13.22
CA PHE A 59 30.29 -0.76 -14.55
C PHE A 59 31.35 0.12 -15.25
N GLU A 60 32.22 -0.49 -16.07
CA GLU A 60 33.38 0.20 -16.68
C GLU A 60 32.96 1.33 -17.63
N LEU A 61 31.87 1.14 -18.38
CA LEU A 61 31.38 2.11 -19.36
C LEU A 61 30.19 2.95 -18.86
N GLY A 62 29.85 2.87 -17.57
CA GLY A 62 28.76 3.65 -17.00
C GLY A 62 27.39 3.32 -17.61
N GLU A 63 26.62 4.34 -17.98
CA GLU A 63 25.28 4.15 -18.56
C GLU A 63 25.32 3.54 -19.97
N ALA A 64 26.42 3.69 -20.70
CA ALA A 64 26.56 3.12 -22.04
C ALA A 64 26.91 1.62 -22.00
N ASP A 65 27.19 1.06 -20.82
CA ASP A 65 27.57 -0.32 -20.64
C ASP A 65 26.38 -1.28 -20.91
N PRO A 66 26.49 -2.23 -21.86
CA PRO A 66 25.44 -3.21 -22.12
C PRO A 66 25.07 -4.07 -20.90
N ASP A 67 26.03 -4.32 -20.01
CA ASP A 67 25.80 -5.09 -18.78
C ASP A 67 25.08 -4.24 -17.74
N TYR A 68 25.32 -2.93 -17.70
CA TYR A 68 24.53 -1.99 -16.88
C TYR A 68 23.08 -1.98 -17.36
N GLN A 69 22.84 -1.84 -18.68
CA GLN A 69 21.49 -1.82 -19.24
C GLN A 69 20.77 -3.14 -18.99
N SER A 70 21.46 -4.27 -19.14
CA SER A 70 20.91 -5.60 -18.86
C SER A 70 20.61 -5.80 -17.38
N ALA A 71 21.51 -5.39 -16.48
CA ALA A 71 21.30 -5.44 -15.04
C ALA A 71 20.15 -4.51 -14.62
N LEU A 72 20.03 -3.32 -15.23
CA LEU A 72 18.96 -2.38 -14.97
C LEU A 72 17.60 -2.93 -15.44
N ASN A 73 17.57 -3.58 -16.61
CA ASN A 73 16.37 -4.24 -17.14
C ASN A 73 15.96 -5.46 -16.31
N LEU A 74 16.91 -6.30 -15.92
CA LEU A 74 16.66 -7.44 -15.03
C LEU A 74 16.22 -6.96 -13.64
N PHE A 75 16.88 -5.94 -13.11
CA PHE A 75 16.46 -5.28 -11.87
C PHE A 75 15.04 -4.76 -12.03
N ALA A 76 14.72 -3.98 -13.07
CA ALA A 76 13.37 -3.45 -13.30
C ALA A 76 12.31 -4.55 -13.44
N LEU A 77 12.60 -5.62 -14.17
CA LEU A 77 11.71 -6.78 -14.33
C LEU A 77 11.47 -7.47 -12.98
N VAL A 78 12.54 -7.83 -12.27
CA VAL A 78 12.44 -8.49 -10.97
C VAL A 78 11.84 -7.55 -9.92
N ARG A 79 12.05 -6.23 -10.00
CA ARG A 79 11.48 -5.23 -9.07
C ARG A 79 10.01 -4.95 -9.34
N GLN A 80 9.57 -4.93 -10.61
CA GLN A 80 8.15 -4.91 -10.98
C GLN A 80 7.43 -6.16 -10.49
N ILE A 81 8.12 -7.30 -10.46
CA ILE A 81 7.58 -8.56 -9.93
C ILE A 81 7.81 -8.64 -8.39
N GLY A 82 8.69 -7.80 -7.81
CA GLY A 82 9.43 -8.13 -6.59
C GLY A 82 9.58 -7.10 -5.47
N GLY A 83 9.33 -5.78 -5.58
CA GLY A 83 9.48 -5.01 -4.33
C GLY A 83 9.24 -3.51 -4.19
N ASP A 84 9.35 -2.65 -5.20
CA ASP A 84 9.06 -1.22 -4.95
C ASP A 84 7.55 -0.99 -4.82
N TRP A 85 6.76 -1.75 -5.58
CA TRP A 85 5.30 -1.76 -5.53
C TRP A 85 4.73 -2.27 -4.19
N ARG A 86 5.47 -3.15 -3.47
CA ARG A 86 5.02 -3.65 -2.16
C ARG A 86 5.06 -2.59 -1.08
N VAL A 87 6.00 -1.65 -1.16
CA VAL A 87 6.11 -0.55 -0.18
C VAL A 87 4.85 0.31 -0.25
N ASP A 88 4.47 0.75 -1.44
CA ASP A 88 3.25 1.54 -1.65
C ASP A 88 1.99 0.75 -1.27
N GLU A 89 1.91 -0.54 -1.62
CA GLU A 89 0.81 -1.42 -1.21
C GLU A 89 0.69 -1.52 0.33
N VAL A 90 1.81 -1.71 1.04
CA VAL A 90 1.82 -1.73 2.52
C VAL A 90 1.41 -0.37 3.09
N ARG A 91 1.96 0.70 2.52
CA ARG A 91 1.73 2.08 2.96
C ARG A 91 0.27 2.50 2.80
N GLU A 92 -0.27 2.32 1.61
CA GLU A 92 -1.61 2.76 1.26
C GLU A 92 -2.68 1.91 1.94
N VAL A 93 -2.49 0.58 2.07
CA VAL A 93 -3.41 -0.27 2.85
C VAL A 93 -3.49 0.17 4.31
N ILE A 94 -2.34 0.46 4.93
CA ILE A 94 -2.29 0.91 6.33
C ILE A 94 -2.90 2.30 6.47
N ARG A 95 -2.53 3.25 5.59
CA ARG A 95 -3.05 4.62 5.60
C ARG A 95 -4.56 4.65 5.46
N LEU A 96 -5.09 4.01 4.42
CA LEU A 96 -6.51 3.96 4.14
C LEU A 96 -7.26 3.15 5.20
N GLY A 97 -6.65 2.07 5.70
CA GLY A 97 -7.19 1.28 6.80
C GLY A 97 -7.38 2.10 8.07
N LEU A 98 -6.40 2.92 8.45
CA LEU A 98 -6.49 3.82 9.61
C LEU A 98 -7.57 4.88 9.41
N ILE A 99 -7.65 5.47 8.21
CA ILE A 99 -8.65 6.48 7.88
C ILE A 99 -10.06 5.90 7.95
N GLY A 100 -10.30 4.75 7.33
CA GLY A 100 -11.59 4.05 7.42
C GLY A 100 -11.88 3.53 8.83
N GLY A 101 -10.84 3.30 9.64
CA GLY A 101 -10.92 3.03 11.08
C GLY A 101 -11.29 4.24 11.96
N GLY A 102 -11.39 5.44 11.37
CA GLY A 102 -11.79 6.68 12.03
C GLY A 102 -10.65 7.65 12.34
N MET A 103 -9.41 7.36 11.96
CA MET A 103 -8.27 8.26 12.17
C MET A 103 -8.30 9.43 11.17
N PRO A 104 -8.09 10.67 11.60
CA PRO A 104 -7.93 11.82 10.70
C PRO A 104 -6.80 11.61 9.68
N GLN A 105 -6.97 12.09 8.45
CA GLN A 105 -6.02 11.88 7.35
C GLN A 105 -4.59 12.34 7.69
N ALA A 106 -4.42 13.54 8.25
CA ALA A 106 -3.11 14.07 8.62
C ALA A 106 -2.41 13.22 9.69
N GLU A 107 -3.18 12.67 10.64
CA GLU A 107 -2.67 11.80 11.70
C GLU A 107 -2.26 10.43 11.15
N ALA A 108 -3.04 9.88 10.21
CA ALA A 108 -2.69 8.64 9.51
C ALA A 108 -1.37 8.78 8.74
N TYR A 109 -1.18 9.87 7.99
CA TYR A 109 0.09 10.16 7.31
C TYR A 109 1.26 10.32 8.27
N PHE A 110 1.07 11.05 9.37
CA PHE A 110 2.12 11.22 10.38
C PHE A 110 2.56 9.88 10.98
N HIS A 111 1.60 9.00 11.32
CA HIS A 111 1.93 7.68 11.82
C HIS A 111 2.60 6.79 10.78
N LEU A 112 2.20 6.89 9.52
CA LEU A 112 2.84 6.17 8.42
C LEU A 112 4.31 6.59 8.28
N MET A 113 4.56 7.90 8.24
CA MET A 113 5.92 8.45 8.16
C MET A 113 6.76 7.98 9.35
N LYS A 114 6.24 8.08 10.58
CA LYS A 114 6.99 7.73 11.79
C LYS A 114 7.24 6.22 11.96
N VAL A 115 6.27 5.38 11.59
CA VAL A 115 6.31 3.94 11.89
C VAL A 115 6.83 3.11 10.71
N VAL A 116 6.56 3.54 9.48
CA VAL A 116 6.89 2.82 8.25
C VAL A 116 8.10 3.43 7.54
N ASP A 117 8.19 4.76 7.42
CA ASP A 117 9.26 5.43 6.65
C ASP A 117 10.54 5.69 7.46
N GLU A 118 10.42 6.35 8.62
CA GLU A 118 11.57 6.74 9.45
C GLU A 118 12.33 5.54 10.02
N GLY A 119 11.65 4.40 10.22
CA GLY A 119 12.26 3.16 10.67
C GLY A 119 13.09 2.44 9.60
N GLY A 120 12.99 2.83 8.33
CA GLY A 120 13.74 2.24 7.20
C GLY A 120 13.36 0.80 6.82
N ASP A 121 12.60 0.08 7.65
CA ASP A 121 12.13 -1.27 7.37
C ASP A 121 10.60 -1.35 7.37
N TRP A 122 10.03 -1.43 6.17
CA TRP A 122 8.60 -1.57 5.93
C TRP A 122 8.10 -3.01 6.06
N LYS A 123 9.01 -4.00 5.99
CA LYS A 123 8.67 -5.44 5.96
C LYS A 123 7.88 -5.92 7.19
N PRO A 124 8.17 -5.47 8.42
CA PRO A 124 7.38 -5.89 9.59
C PRO A 124 5.90 -5.56 9.48
N HIS A 125 5.55 -4.58 8.62
CA HIS A 125 4.18 -4.11 8.43
C HIS A 125 3.42 -4.86 7.34
N ILE A 126 4.06 -5.76 6.58
CA ILE A 126 3.41 -6.60 5.56
C ILE A 126 2.27 -7.42 6.17
N ALA A 127 2.51 -8.02 7.34
CA ALA A 127 1.51 -8.83 8.02
C ALA A 127 0.30 -8.00 8.47
N VAL A 128 0.51 -6.75 8.87
CA VAL A 128 -0.57 -5.83 9.23
C VAL A 128 -1.39 -5.49 7.98
N ALA A 129 -0.74 -5.06 6.90
CA ALA A 129 -1.41 -4.73 5.65
C ALA A 129 -2.20 -5.92 5.09
N ALA A 130 -1.61 -7.12 5.06
CA ALA A 130 -2.28 -8.33 4.59
C ALA A 130 -3.53 -8.66 5.40
N GLN A 131 -3.48 -8.55 6.74
CA GLN A 131 -4.64 -8.81 7.60
C GLN A 131 -5.76 -7.78 7.39
N VAL A 132 -5.42 -6.49 7.24
CA VAL A 132 -6.40 -5.44 6.95
C VAL A 132 -7.11 -5.71 5.63
N LEU A 133 -6.35 -6.02 4.58
CA LEU A 133 -6.92 -6.26 3.25
C LEU A 133 -7.68 -7.58 3.17
N TRP A 134 -7.19 -8.64 3.84
CA TRP A 134 -7.91 -9.91 3.96
C TRP A 134 -9.25 -9.74 4.69
N HIS A 135 -9.28 -8.95 5.77
CA HIS A 135 -10.51 -8.63 6.48
C HIS A 135 -11.48 -7.84 5.61
N ALA A 136 -11.00 -6.91 4.79
CA ALA A 136 -11.85 -6.14 3.87
C ALA A 136 -12.46 -7.02 2.76
N LEU A 137 -11.72 -8.02 2.27
CA LEU A 137 -12.18 -8.89 1.19
C LEU A 137 -13.06 -10.06 1.64
N ASN A 138 -12.98 -10.44 2.91
CA ASN A 138 -13.75 -11.55 3.49
C ASN A 138 -14.78 -11.09 4.54
N GLY A 139 -14.82 -9.80 4.86
CA GLY A 139 -15.80 -9.19 5.75
C GLY A 139 -17.03 -8.72 4.99
N ASP A 140 -18.21 -8.79 5.62
CA ASP A 140 -19.47 -8.34 5.03
C ASP A 140 -19.49 -6.79 4.84
N GLU A 141 -19.88 -6.32 3.65
CA GLU A 141 -20.17 -4.90 3.33
C GLU A 141 -21.33 -4.38 4.22
N GLU A 142 -21.54 -3.09 4.54
CA GLU A 142 -21.54 -1.88 3.70
C GLU A 142 -21.43 -0.62 4.59
N GLU A 143 -20.69 0.39 4.12
CA GLU A 143 -21.06 1.81 4.22
C GLU A 143 -20.13 2.59 3.26
N PRO A 144 -20.66 3.47 2.40
CA PRO A 144 -19.86 4.22 1.42
C PRO A 144 -18.83 5.14 2.11
N SER A 145 -17.74 5.45 1.41
CA SER A 145 -16.68 6.28 1.97
C SER A 145 -17.11 7.75 2.09
N LYS A 146 -16.49 8.50 3.01
CA LYS A 146 -16.79 9.93 3.20
C LYS A 146 -16.49 10.81 1.96
N LYS A 147 -15.65 10.33 1.03
CA LYS A 147 -15.41 11.01 -0.27
C LYS A 147 -16.62 10.89 -1.21
N ASP A 148 -17.35 9.79 -1.14
CA ASP A 148 -18.56 9.58 -1.95
C ASP A 148 -19.73 10.46 -1.45
N GLU A 149 -19.75 10.80 -0.15
CA GLU A 149 -20.71 11.77 0.40
C GLU A 149 -20.40 13.21 -0.03
N ALA A 150 -19.12 13.58 -0.11
CA ALA A 150 -18.71 14.90 -0.58
C ALA A 150 -19.04 15.13 -2.07
N GLY A 151 -18.98 14.07 -2.90
CA GLY A 151 -19.40 14.12 -4.31
C GLY A 151 -20.92 14.19 -4.50
N LYS A 152 -21.70 13.58 -3.60
CA LYS A 152 -23.18 13.64 -3.66
C LYS A 152 -23.75 14.99 -3.21
N MET A 153 -23.07 15.71 -2.30
CA MET A 153 -23.51 17.03 -1.85
C MET A 153 -23.29 18.14 -2.90
N THR A 154 -22.35 17.98 -3.83
CA THR A 154 -22.12 18.96 -4.90
C THR A 154 -23.08 18.81 -6.08
N GLU A 155 -23.59 17.61 -6.35
CA GLU A 155 -24.57 17.36 -7.41
C GLU A 155 -26.00 17.79 -7.03
N THR A 156 -26.35 17.75 -5.75
CA THR A 156 -27.70 18.14 -5.28
C THR A 156 -27.88 19.65 -5.11
N ALA A 157 -26.81 20.45 -5.20
CA ALA A 157 -26.86 21.91 -5.02
C ALA A 157 -27.07 22.71 -6.33
N THR A 158 -27.13 22.06 -7.51
CA THR A 158 -27.21 22.76 -8.81
C THR A 158 -28.51 22.48 -9.59
N GLY A 159 -29.48 21.79 -8.99
CA GLY A 159 -30.78 21.50 -9.61
C GLY A 159 -31.95 22.08 -8.81
N GLY A 160 -32.17 23.40 -8.92
CA GLY A 160 -33.30 24.11 -8.32
C GLY A 160 -33.64 25.37 -9.10
#